data_AF-A0A2E6LNR1-F1
#
_entry.id   AF-A0A2E6LNR1-F1
#
_cell.length_a   1.000
_cell.length_b   1.000
_cell.length_c   1.000
_cell.angle_alpha   90.00
_cell.angle_beta   90.00
_cell.angle_gamma   90.00
#
_symmetry.space_group_name_H-M   'P 1'
#
loop_
_entity.id
_entity.type
_entity.pdbx_description
1 polymer ?
#
loop_
_entity_poly.entity_id
_entity_poly.type
_entity_poly.pdbx_seq_one_letter_code
_entity_poly.pdbx_strand_id
1 'polypeptide(L)'
;MAARRLITVPAFLLATAVASAALPALLVAAWLVSWIPACRGAVPTLLFVCGYLWCETIGIVASFWVWVRHRDHERFMTANYRLQCWWANALMVMARKLFRLRFQIDGRDALEGPPALLLPRHASIADTVIPMVFYAIPFGVRLRYVLKKELLFDPCLDIVGNRLPNYFVDRGGQDSERARRGVAELVRDLGPDEGALIYPEGTRSSADKRDALRRRYADVPEMQAQLDRWPMLLPPRLGGTLAMLGANPGRDLVFCAHAGFEGSSHFGTLWNGAWMHQHVRIRFWRVPFAAVPAGAEARQQFLFEQWDRMAREVTALSAPAAQDSVS
;
A
#
# COMPACT_ATOMS: atom_id res chain seq x y z
N MET A 1 -11.79 10.75 17.89
CA MET A 1 -12.17 10.69 16.45
C MET A 1 -12.60 12.05 15.91
N ALA A 2 -13.57 12.74 16.52
CA ALA A 2 -14.08 14.02 15.99
C ALA A 2 -13.04 15.16 15.94
N ALA A 3 -12.22 15.33 16.98
CA ALA A 3 -11.28 16.46 17.07
C ALA A 3 -10.27 16.54 15.91
N ARG A 4 -9.72 15.39 15.47
CA ARG A 4 -8.78 15.37 14.33
C ARG A 4 -9.47 15.79 13.03
N ARG A 5 -10.68 15.28 12.77
CA ARG A 5 -11.44 15.59 11.54
C ARG A 5 -11.85 17.06 11.47
N LEU A 6 -12.11 17.71 12.62
CA LEU A 6 -12.38 19.15 12.70
C LEU A 6 -11.18 20.01 12.25
N ILE A 7 -9.97 19.45 12.27
CA ILE A 7 -8.75 20.13 11.81
C ILE A 7 -8.40 19.68 10.40
N THR A 8 -8.30 18.37 10.16
CA THR A 8 -7.79 17.83 8.89
C THR A 8 -8.73 18.10 7.71
N VAL A 9 -10.06 17.98 7.90
CA VAL A 9 -11.01 18.23 6.80
C VAL A 9 -10.97 19.70 6.34
N PRO A 10 -11.17 20.71 7.22
CA PRO A 10 -11.07 22.11 6.79
C PRO A 10 -9.69 22.47 6.25
N ALA A 11 -8.61 21.92 6.83
CA ALA A 11 -7.25 22.15 6.34
C ALA A 11 -7.05 21.67 4.91
N PHE A 12 -7.54 20.47 4.55
CA PHE A 12 -7.45 19.95 3.19
C PHE A 12 -8.33 20.72 2.21
N LEU A 13 -9.54 21.13 2.61
CA LEU A 13 -10.41 21.98 1.79
C LEU A 13 -9.76 23.34 1.50
N LEU A 14 -9.20 23.98 2.54
CA LEU A 14 -8.47 25.24 2.40
C LEU A 14 -7.21 25.08 1.55
N ALA A 15 -6.42 24.04 1.79
CA ALA A 15 -5.23 23.74 1.01
C ALA A 15 -5.57 23.51 -0.46
N THR A 16 -6.66 22.81 -0.76
CA THR A 16 -7.15 22.59 -2.13
C THR A 16 -7.54 23.92 -2.78
N ALA A 17 -8.28 24.78 -2.08
CA ALA A 17 -8.69 26.08 -2.59
C ALA A 17 -7.48 26.99 -2.87
N VAL A 18 -6.55 27.11 -1.92
CA VAL A 18 -5.32 27.92 -2.05
C VAL A 18 -4.44 27.37 -3.18
N ALA A 19 -4.19 26.06 -3.21
CA ALA A 19 -3.37 25.44 -4.25
C ALA A 19 -3.99 25.61 -5.65
N SER A 20 -5.31 25.54 -5.76
CA SER A 20 -6.03 25.75 -7.03
C SER A 20 -5.96 27.20 -7.50
N ALA A 21 -6.14 28.16 -6.59
CA ALA A 21 -6.03 29.59 -6.91
C ALA A 21 -4.58 29.97 -7.31
N ALA A 22 -3.58 29.40 -6.62
CA ALA A 22 -2.17 29.63 -6.89
C ALA A 22 -1.63 28.82 -8.08
N LEU A 23 -2.39 27.84 -8.59
CA LEU A 23 -1.91 26.87 -9.59
C LEU A 23 -1.30 27.52 -10.84
N PRO A 24 -1.87 28.57 -11.45
CA PRO A 24 -1.26 29.19 -12.64
C PRO A 24 0.15 29.73 -12.36
N ALA A 25 0.33 30.44 -11.24
CA ALA A 25 1.62 30.98 -10.83
C ALA A 25 2.61 29.87 -10.44
N LEU A 26 2.15 28.88 -9.67
CA LEU A 26 2.96 27.73 -9.27
C LEU A 26 3.41 26.89 -10.47
N LEU A 27 2.58 26.77 -11.51
CA LEU A 27 2.93 26.05 -12.74
C LEU A 27 4.04 26.76 -13.51
N VAL A 28 3.99 28.09 -13.62
CA VAL A 28 5.07 28.87 -14.24
C VAL A 28 6.35 28.69 -13.43
N ALA A 29 6.30 28.81 -12.11
CA ALA A 29 7.46 28.61 -11.24
C ALA A 29 8.03 27.18 -11.36
N ALA A 30 7.16 26.16 -11.29
CA ALA A 30 7.54 24.75 -11.43
C ALA A 30 8.17 24.47 -12.81
N TRP A 31 7.62 25.06 -13.87
CA TRP A 31 8.17 24.95 -15.21
C TRP A 31 9.55 25.60 -15.28
N LEU A 32 9.74 26.81 -14.75
CA LEU A 32 11.04 27.50 -14.72
C LEU A 32 12.10 26.69 -13.97
N VAL A 33 11.78 26.17 -12.79
CA VAL A 33 12.75 25.37 -12.01
C VAL A 33 12.98 23.98 -12.60
N SER A 34 12.07 23.46 -13.43
CA SER A 34 12.23 22.11 -14.03
C SER A 34 13.42 21.97 -14.96
N TRP A 35 14.00 23.09 -15.39
CA TRP A 35 15.26 23.13 -16.15
C TRP A 35 16.47 22.76 -15.28
N ILE A 36 16.37 22.92 -13.95
CA ILE A 36 17.41 22.52 -12.99
C ILE A 36 17.33 21.00 -12.81
N PRO A 37 18.44 20.24 -12.97
CA PRO A 37 18.43 18.78 -12.84
C PRO A 37 17.78 18.26 -11.55
N ALA A 38 18.02 18.92 -10.42
CA ALA A 38 17.47 18.57 -9.11
C ALA A 38 15.95 18.81 -8.97
N CYS A 39 15.32 19.49 -9.93
CA CYS A 39 13.91 19.89 -9.93
C CYS A 39 13.16 19.43 -11.19
N ARG A 40 13.73 18.52 -11.98
CA ARG A 40 13.14 18.05 -13.25
C ARG A 40 11.73 17.47 -13.11
N GLY A 41 11.40 16.95 -11.93
CA GLY A 41 10.08 16.44 -11.60
C GLY A 41 9.10 17.49 -11.06
N ALA A 42 9.47 18.77 -10.97
CA ALA A 42 8.65 19.80 -10.31
C ALA A 42 7.24 19.92 -10.90
N VAL A 43 7.10 20.00 -12.22
CA VAL A 43 5.79 20.11 -12.90
C VAL A 43 4.89 18.90 -12.63
N PRO A 44 5.28 17.65 -12.94
CA PRO A 44 4.43 16.49 -12.66
C PRO A 44 4.18 16.29 -11.17
N THR A 45 5.13 16.66 -10.30
CA THR A 45 4.95 16.62 -8.84
C THR A 45 3.89 17.61 -8.37
N LEU A 46 3.97 18.87 -8.80
CA LEU A 46 2.99 19.90 -8.48
C LEU A 46 1.59 19.47 -8.93
N LEU A 47 1.46 19.03 -10.19
CA LEU A 47 0.19 18.55 -10.72
C LEU A 47 -0.34 17.34 -9.95
N PHE A 48 0.52 16.42 -9.53
CA PHE A 48 0.12 15.26 -8.74
C PHE A 48 -0.35 15.66 -7.34
N VAL A 49 0.35 16.57 -6.66
CA VAL A 49 -0.04 17.07 -5.34
C VAL A 49 -1.37 17.83 -5.41
N CYS A 50 -1.55 18.71 -6.38
CA CYS A 50 -2.82 19.39 -6.61
C CYS A 50 -3.94 18.39 -6.94
N GLY A 51 -3.66 17.41 -7.80
CA GLY A 51 -4.61 16.35 -8.15
C GLY A 51 -5.00 15.49 -6.94
N TYR A 52 -4.05 15.17 -6.06
CA TYR A 52 -4.29 14.47 -4.80
C TYR A 52 -5.20 15.29 -3.86
N LEU A 53 -4.94 16.60 -3.70
CA LEU A 53 -5.81 17.49 -2.92
C LEU A 53 -7.25 17.56 -3.47
N TRP A 54 -7.41 17.59 -4.79
CA TRP A 54 -8.71 17.49 -5.44
C TRP A 54 -9.37 16.14 -5.20
N CYS A 55 -8.63 15.03 -5.31
CA CYS A 55 -9.14 13.69 -5.01
C CYS A 55 -9.61 13.57 -3.56
N GLU A 56 -8.86 14.12 -2.60
CA GLU A 56 -9.26 14.22 -1.20
C GLU A 56 -10.54 15.02 -1.02
N THR A 57 -10.61 16.21 -1.61
CA THR A 57 -11.80 17.08 -1.51
C THR A 57 -13.05 16.41 -2.09
N ILE A 58 -12.95 15.84 -3.29
CA ILE A 58 -14.05 15.10 -3.93
C ILE A 58 -14.42 13.88 -3.08
N GLY A 59 -13.43 13.15 -2.55
CA GLY A 59 -13.65 12.00 -1.67
C GLY A 59 -14.39 12.38 -0.39
N ILE A 60 -14.03 13.49 0.26
CA ILE A 60 -14.72 14.01 1.44
C ILE A 60 -16.18 14.35 1.10
N VAL A 61 -16.43 15.11 0.03
CA VAL A 61 -17.79 15.50 -0.39
C VAL A 61 -18.63 14.27 -0.77
N ALA A 62 -18.06 13.35 -1.55
CA ALA A 62 -18.72 12.09 -1.91
C ALA A 62 -19.01 11.23 -0.68
N SER A 63 -18.08 11.16 0.28
CA SER A 63 -18.29 10.41 1.53
C SER A 63 -19.42 11.01 2.37
N PHE A 64 -19.58 12.33 2.37
CA PHE A 64 -20.71 12.99 3.02
C PHE A 64 -22.03 12.64 2.31
N TRP A 65 -22.05 12.68 0.98
CA TRP A 65 -23.21 12.28 0.19
C TRP A 65 -23.62 10.82 0.44
N VAL A 66 -22.65 9.89 0.43
CA VAL A 66 -22.89 8.46 0.73
C VAL A 66 -23.55 8.28 2.10
N TRP A 67 -23.08 9.02 3.11
CA TRP A 67 -23.60 8.96 4.47
C TRP A 67 -25.04 9.48 4.59
N VAL A 68 -25.38 10.56 3.87
CA VAL A 68 -26.75 11.11 3.90
C VAL A 68 -27.72 10.24 3.08
N ARG A 69 -27.27 9.73 1.93
CA ARG A 69 -28.10 9.03 0.93
C ARG A 69 -28.42 7.59 1.28
N HIS A 70 -27.46 6.84 1.83
CA HIS A 70 -27.60 5.40 2.07
C HIS A 70 -27.79 5.11 3.55
N ARG A 71 -29.00 4.68 3.92
CA ARG A 71 -29.35 4.26 5.28
C ARG A 71 -29.30 2.73 5.48
N ASP A 72 -29.45 2.00 4.38
CA ASP A 72 -29.25 0.55 4.34
C ASP A 72 -27.76 0.21 4.43
N HIS A 73 -27.42 -0.78 5.27
CA HIS A 73 -26.04 -1.12 5.59
C HIS A 73 -25.28 -1.60 4.34
N GLU A 74 -25.85 -2.53 3.56
CA GLU A 74 -25.18 -3.10 2.39
C GLU A 74 -24.95 -2.06 1.29
N ARG A 75 -25.95 -1.20 1.03
CA ARG A 75 -25.78 -0.10 0.07
C ARG A 75 -24.74 0.90 0.55
N PHE A 76 -24.70 1.21 1.84
CA PHE A 76 -23.69 2.07 2.43
C PHE A 76 -22.29 1.48 2.29
N MET A 77 -22.10 0.20 2.62
CA MET A 77 -20.81 -0.49 2.49
C MET A 77 -20.36 -0.54 1.02
N THR A 78 -21.25 -0.96 0.12
CA THR A 78 -20.97 -1.01 -1.32
C THR A 78 -20.56 0.36 -1.86
N ALA A 79 -21.24 1.43 -1.46
CA ALA A 79 -20.90 2.78 -1.88
C ALA A 79 -19.53 3.26 -1.35
N ASN A 80 -19.20 2.95 -0.09
CA ASN A 80 -17.88 3.27 0.47
C ASN A 80 -16.76 2.45 -0.20
N TYR A 81 -16.98 1.17 -0.53
CA TYR A 81 -16.03 0.37 -1.31
C TYR A 81 -15.82 0.94 -2.70
N ARG A 82 -16.89 1.33 -3.40
CA ARG A 82 -16.78 2.00 -4.71
C ARG A 82 -16.01 3.32 -4.62
N LEU A 83 -16.22 4.09 -3.55
CA LEU A 83 -15.49 5.33 -3.32
C LEU A 83 -14.00 5.08 -3.07
N GLN A 84 -13.65 4.06 -2.27
CA GLN A 84 -12.27 3.63 -2.06
C GLN A 84 -11.61 3.21 -3.38
N CYS A 85 -12.29 2.40 -4.19
CA CYS A 85 -11.81 1.97 -5.51
C CYS A 85 -11.60 3.17 -6.46
N TRP A 86 -12.57 4.09 -6.51
CA TRP A 86 -12.47 5.30 -7.31
C TRP A 86 -11.26 6.14 -6.90
N TRP A 87 -11.08 6.39 -5.61
CA TRP A 87 -10.01 7.23 -5.07
C TRP A 87 -8.63 6.63 -5.41
N ALA A 88 -8.43 5.34 -5.12
CA ALA A 88 -7.16 4.67 -5.41
C ALA A 88 -6.85 4.61 -6.91
N ASN A 89 -7.87 4.35 -7.75
CA ASN A 89 -7.71 4.33 -9.20
C ASN A 89 -7.40 5.72 -9.75
N ALA A 90 -8.04 6.78 -9.24
CA ALA A 90 -7.76 8.15 -9.64
C ALA A 90 -6.30 8.53 -9.36
N LEU A 91 -5.80 8.24 -8.15
CA LEU A 91 -4.39 8.46 -7.80
C LEU A 91 -3.45 7.67 -8.72
N MET A 92 -3.74 6.41 -8.99
CA MET A 92 -2.91 5.59 -9.88
C MET A 92 -2.92 6.11 -11.32
N VAL A 93 -4.08 6.49 -11.86
CA VAL A 93 -4.19 7.04 -13.22
C VAL A 93 -3.41 8.35 -13.33
N MET A 94 -3.50 9.24 -12.32
CA MET A 94 -2.72 10.46 -12.27
C MET A 94 -1.22 10.16 -12.21
N ALA A 95 -0.79 9.28 -11.29
CA ALA A 95 0.62 8.92 -11.15
C ALA A 95 1.18 8.34 -12.46
N ARG A 96 0.44 7.41 -13.08
CA ARG A 96 0.83 6.78 -14.34
C ARG A 96 0.99 7.79 -15.47
N LYS A 97 0.06 8.75 -15.59
CA LYS A 97 0.11 9.78 -16.65
C LYS A 97 1.20 10.81 -16.40
N LEU A 98 1.24 11.39 -15.21
CA LEU A 98 2.14 12.49 -14.86
C LEU A 98 3.60 12.04 -14.82
N PHE A 99 3.87 10.89 -14.22
CA PHE A 99 5.22 10.34 -14.11
C PHE A 99 5.57 9.34 -15.22
N ARG A 100 4.66 9.10 -16.16
CA ARG A 100 4.87 8.19 -17.30
C ARG A 100 5.28 6.78 -16.87
N LEU A 101 4.65 6.29 -15.79
CA LEU A 101 4.95 4.97 -15.23
C LEU A 101 4.48 3.86 -16.19
N ARG A 102 5.28 2.80 -16.28
CA ARG A 102 4.92 1.57 -17.00
C ARG A 102 4.81 0.44 -16.00
N PHE A 103 3.79 -0.41 -16.14
CA PHE A 103 3.56 -1.55 -15.27
C PHE A 103 3.63 -2.84 -16.08
N GLN A 104 4.48 -3.75 -15.66
CA GLN A 104 4.51 -5.14 -16.13
C GLN A 104 4.03 -6.02 -14.99
N ILE A 105 3.05 -6.89 -15.27
CA ILE A 105 2.46 -7.78 -14.28
C ILE A 105 2.63 -9.22 -14.73
N ASP A 106 3.43 -9.96 -13.98
CA ASP A 106 3.69 -11.38 -14.15
C ASP A 106 2.90 -12.19 -13.09
N GLY A 107 2.51 -13.43 -13.41
CA GLY A 107 1.76 -14.29 -12.50
C GLY A 107 0.30 -13.86 -12.27
N ARG A 108 -0.36 -13.33 -13.31
CA ARG A 108 -1.76 -12.86 -13.22
C ARG A 108 -2.76 -13.98 -12.89
N ASP A 109 -2.45 -15.19 -13.30
CA ASP A 109 -3.18 -16.43 -12.97
C ASP A 109 -3.34 -16.61 -11.45
N ALA A 110 -2.36 -16.15 -10.65
CA ALA A 110 -2.46 -16.19 -9.19
C ALA A 110 -3.58 -15.31 -8.61
N LEU A 111 -4.07 -14.33 -9.37
CA LEU A 111 -5.14 -13.42 -8.95
C LEU A 111 -6.52 -14.00 -9.21
N GLU A 112 -6.63 -15.02 -10.08
CA GLU A 112 -7.87 -15.70 -10.38
C GLU A 112 -8.38 -16.53 -9.20
N GLY A 113 -9.67 -16.84 -9.21
CA GLY A 113 -10.34 -17.60 -8.15
C GLY A 113 -10.91 -16.71 -7.03
N PRO A 114 -11.31 -17.32 -5.90
CA PRO A 114 -11.95 -16.60 -4.81
C PRO A 114 -11.05 -15.51 -4.19
N PRO A 115 -11.65 -14.50 -3.53
CA PRO A 115 -10.93 -13.53 -2.72
C PRO A 115 -9.94 -14.18 -1.74
N ALA A 116 -8.76 -13.59 -1.63
CA ALA A 116 -7.62 -14.12 -0.90
C ALA A 116 -7.10 -13.13 0.15
N LEU A 117 -6.25 -13.62 1.05
CA LEU A 117 -5.43 -12.76 1.91
C LEU A 117 -4.18 -12.34 1.13
N LEU A 118 -3.99 -11.04 0.94
CA LEU A 118 -2.88 -10.49 0.19
C LEU A 118 -1.73 -10.08 1.12
N LEU A 119 -0.51 -10.51 0.80
CA LEU A 119 0.71 -10.26 1.55
C LEU A 119 1.81 -9.66 0.65
N PRO A 120 1.69 -8.38 0.26
CA PRO A 120 2.71 -7.69 -0.54
C PRO A 120 3.95 -7.32 0.28
N ARG A 121 5.11 -7.20 -0.39
CA ARG A 121 6.22 -6.40 0.15
C ARG A 121 5.83 -4.92 0.25
N HIS A 122 6.51 -4.18 1.13
CA HIS A 122 6.30 -2.73 1.25
C HIS A 122 7.63 -2.01 1.09
N ALA A 123 7.85 -1.28 0.00
CA ALA A 123 9.03 -0.49 -0.30
C ALA A 123 8.71 1.01 -0.54
N SER A 124 7.49 1.35 -0.96
CA SER A 124 7.11 2.72 -1.31
C SER A 124 5.70 3.11 -0.87
N ILE A 125 5.39 4.39 -1.07
CA ILE A 125 4.03 4.93 -0.87
C ILE A 125 3.09 4.43 -1.97
N ALA A 126 3.57 4.29 -3.21
CA ALA A 126 2.77 3.79 -4.34
C ALA A 126 2.29 2.35 -4.16
N ASP A 127 2.99 1.55 -3.36
CA ASP A 127 2.62 0.14 -3.14
C ASP A 127 1.23 -0.03 -2.53
N THR A 128 0.73 1.01 -1.85
CA THR A 128 -0.58 1.01 -1.19
C THR A 128 -1.74 0.89 -2.17
N VAL A 129 -1.58 1.41 -3.38
CA VAL A 129 -2.61 1.34 -4.43
C VAL A 129 -2.47 0.11 -5.32
N ILE A 130 -1.32 -0.59 -5.31
CA ILE A 130 -1.08 -1.80 -6.13
C ILE A 130 -2.14 -2.89 -5.86
N PRO A 131 -2.39 -3.32 -4.60
CA PRO A 131 -3.46 -4.27 -4.28
C PRO A 131 -4.84 -3.84 -4.77
N MET A 132 -5.13 -2.55 -4.72
CA MET A 132 -6.44 -2.03 -5.13
C MET A 132 -6.59 -2.10 -6.65
N VAL A 133 -5.61 -1.60 -7.39
CA VAL A 133 -5.70 -1.42 -8.84
C VAL A 133 -5.51 -2.73 -9.60
N PHE A 134 -4.63 -3.61 -9.14
CA PHE A 134 -4.30 -4.84 -9.86
C PHE A 134 -5.06 -6.07 -9.35
N TYR A 135 -5.66 -6.01 -8.16
CA TYR A 135 -6.41 -7.12 -7.59
C TYR A 135 -7.85 -6.76 -7.22
N ALA A 136 -8.06 -5.80 -6.32
CA ALA A 136 -9.41 -5.49 -5.83
C ALA A 136 -10.38 -5.04 -6.94
N ILE A 137 -9.97 -4.08 -7.76
CA ILE A 137 -10.83 -3.50 -8.80
C ILE A 137 -11.10 -4.50 -9.93
N PRO A 138 -10.09 -5.15 -10.55
CA PRO A 138 -10.33 -6.01 -11.71
C PRO A 138 -11.12 -7.29 -11.36
N PHE A 139 -10.97 -7.79 -10.14
CA PHE A 139 -11.61 -9.03 -9.69
C PHE A 139 -12.82 -8.78 -8.77
N GLY A 140 -13.22 -7.52 -8.56
CA GLY A 140 -14.38 -7.16 -7.74
C GLY A 140 -14.24 -7.53 -6.25
N VAL A 141 -13.01 -7.57 -5.72
CA VAL A 141 -12.73 -7.97 -4.34
C VAL A 141 -12.83 -6.78 -3.40
N ARG A 142 -13.61 -6.93 -2.33
CA ARG A 142 -13.69 -5.97 -1.21
C ARG A 142 -12.55 -6.23 -0.23
N LEU A 143 -11.45 -5.48 -0.37
CA LEU A 143 -10.29 -5.63 0.52
C LEU A 143 -10.47 -4.88 1.84
N ARG A 144 -10.24 -5.60 2.94
CA ARG A 144 -10.06 -5.07 4.30
C ARG A 144 -8.58 -4.88 4.59
N TYR A 145 -8.17 -3.71 5.07
CA TYR A 145 -6.77 -3.34 5.23
C TYR A 145 -6.32 -3.32 6.69
N VAL A 146 -5.11 -3.81 6.94
CA VAL A 146 -4.34 -3.47 8.14
C VAL A 146 -3.52 -2.20 7.87
N LEU A 147 -3.99 -1.08 8.42
CA LEU A 147 -3.47 0.27 8.16
C LEU A 147 -2.72 0.84 9.37
N LYS A 148 -1.80 1.78 9.13
CA LYS A 148 -1.14 2.55 10.18
C LYS A 148 -2.09 3.62 10.73
N LYS A 149 -2.18 3.80 12.06
CA LYS A 149 -2.99 4.87 12.67
C LYS A 149 -2.60 6.28 12.20
N GLU A 150 -1.34 6.50 11.86
CA GLU A 150 -0.86 7.78 11.33
C GLU A 150 -1.49 8.12 9.97
N LEU A 151 -2.03 7.15 9.23
CA LEU A 151 -2.77 7.42 7.99
C LEU A 151 -4.10 8.13 8.25
N LEU A 152 -4.58 8.18 9.49
CA LEU A 152 -5.80 8.92 9.83
C LEU A 152 -5.63 10.45 9.76
N PHE A 153 -4.42 10.96 9.49
CA PHE A 153 -4.22 12.37 9.14
C PHE A 153 -4.70 12.70 7.71
N ASP A 154 -4.83 11.69 6.85
CA ASP A 154 -5.46 11.79 5.54
C ASP A 154 -7.00 11.69 5.72
N PRO A 155 -7.77 12.74 5.36
CA PRO A 155 -9.21 12.78 5.61
C PRO A 155 -10.01 11.65 4.96
N CYS A 156 -9.73 11.27 3.72
CA CYS A 156 -10.45 10.17 3.06
C CYS A 156 -10.17 8.84 3.76
N LEU A 157 -8.92 8.58 4.13
CA LEU A 157 -8.57 7.39 4.91
C LEU A 157 -9.18 7.42 6.31
N ASP A 158 -9.26 8.57 6.97
CA ASP A 158 -9.96 8.68 8.26
C ASP A 158 -11.46 8.41 8.10
N ILE A 159 -12.13 9.05 7.15
CA ILE A 159 -13.58 8.95 7.00
C ILE A 159 -13.99 7.60 6.44
N VAL A 160 -13.56 7.27 5.21
CA VAL A 160 -13.97 6.06 4.51
C VAL A 160 -13.27 4.84 5.09
N GLY A 161 -11.99 4.97 5.46
CA GLY A 161 -11.25 3.85 6.03
C GLY A 161 -11.82 3.35 7.36
N ASN A 162 -12.43 4.21 8.19
CA ASN A 162 -13.14 3.78 9.41
C ASN A 162 -14.62 3.37 9.18
N ARG A 163 -15.17 3.59 7.98
CA ARG A 163 -16.51 3.09 7.62
C ARG A 163 -16.46 1.67 7.08
N LEU A 164 -15.34 1.32 6.46
CA LEU A 164 -15.04 -0.03 6.00
C LEU A 164 -14.40 -0.84 7.15
N PRO A 165 -14.44 -2.18 7.10
CA PRO A 165 -13.95 -3.05 8.17
C PRO A 165 -12.42 -3.18 8.15
N ASN A 166 -11.72 -2.03 8.08
CA ASN A 166 -10.27 -1.93 8.15
C ASN A 166 -9.81 -1.87 9.61
N TYR A 167 -8.56 -2.25 9.86
CA TYR A 167 -7.94 -2.18 11.18
C TYR A 167 -6.77 -1.20 11.20
N PHE A 168 -6.88 -0.13 12.00
CA PHE A 168 -5.81 0.84 12.20
C PHE A 168 -4.92 0.46 13.39
N VAL A 169 -3.72 -0.06 13.10
CA VAL A 169 -2.74 -0.50 14.09
C VAL A 169 -1.91 0.65 14.65
N ASP A 170 -1.73 0.66 15.97
CA ASP A 170 -0.75 1.48 16.67
C ASP A 170 0.60 0.77 16.72
N ARG A 171 1.68 1.43 16.30
CA ARG A 171 3.03 0.82 16.31
C ARG A 171 3.95 1.44 17.35
N GLY A 172 3.49 2.44 18.11
CA GLY A 172 4.29 3.26 19.02
C GLY A 172 4.61 2.65 20.39
N GLY A 173 3.92 1.60 20.86
CA GLY A 173 4.24 0.97 22.15
C GLY A 173 3.20 -0.02 22.67
N GLN A 174 3.68 -0.98 23.47
CA GLN A 174 3.05 -1.96 24.38
C GLN A 174 1.82 -2.80 23.95
N ASP A 175 1.14 -2.51 22.85
CA ASP A 175 -0.17 -3.13 22.56
C ASP A 175 -0.08 -4.22 21.46
N SER A 176 0.96 -5.07 21.52
CA SER A 176 1.18 -6.16 20.54
C SER A 176 0.01 -7.15 20.51
N GLU A 177 -0.63 -7.40 21.66
CA GLU A 177 -1.74 -8.35 21.75
C GLU A 177 -3.06 -7.77 21.24
N ARG A 178 -3.35 -6.49 21.48
CA ARG A 178 -4.52 -5.84 20.84
C ARG A 178 -4.34 -5.74 19.33
N ALA A 179 -3.13 -5.43 18.85
CA ALA A 179 -2.82 -5.43 17.43
C ALA A 179 -3.06 -6.82 16.81
N ARG A 180 -2.62 -7.89 17.47
CA ARG A 180 -2.86 -9.27 17.04
C ARG A 180 -4.36 -9.60 17.01
N ARG A 181 -5.10 -9.30 18.08
CA ARG A 181 -6.55 -9.54 18.16
C ARG A 181 -7.31 -8.78 17.08
N GLY A 182 -7.02 -7.50 16.87
CA GLY A 182 -7.69 -6.71 15.83
C GLY A 182 -7.40 -7.21 14.41
N VAL A 183 -6.18 -7.68 14.14
CA VAL A 183 -5.85 -8.32 12.85
C VAL A 183 -6.56 -9.67 12.69
N ALA A 184 -6.68 -10.47 13.75
CA ALA A 184 -7.42 -11.72 13.73
C ALA A 184 -8.94 -11.50 13.53
N GLU A 185 -9.51 -10.50 14.19
CA GLU A 185 -10.92 -10.11 14.02
C GLU A 185 -11.20 -9.64 12.59
N LEU A 186 -10.30 -8.85 11.99
CA LEU A 186 -10.45 -8.33 10.62
C LEU A 186 -10.67 -9.43 9.57
N VAL A 187 -10.12 -10.63 9.78
CA VAL A 187 -10.23 -11.75 8.82
C VAL A 187 -11.26 -12.82 9.19
N ARG A 188 -11.78 -12.83 10.42
CA ARG A 188 -12.58 -13.95 10.93
C ARG A 188 -13.93 -14.08 10.21
N ASP A 189 -14.53 -12.97 9.81
CA ASP A 189 -15.87 -12.86 9.23
C ASP A 189 -15.84 -12.31 7.79
N LEU A 190 -14.83 -12.67 7.01
CA LEU A 190 -14.72 -12.27 5.60
C LEU A 190 -15.90 -12.83 4.79
N GLY A 191 -16.69 -11.93 4.21
CA GLY A 191 -17.77 -12.24 3.27
C GLY A 191 -17.27 -12.89 1.98
N PRO A 192 -18.16 -13.47 1.16
CA PRO A 192 -17.78 -14.25 -0.02
C PRO A 192 -16.92 -13.47 -1.03
N ASP A 193 -17.17 -12.16 -1.18
CA ASP A 193 -16.47 -11.23 -2.06
C ASP A 193 -15.36 -10.42 -1.35
N GLU A 194 -15.04 -10.77 -0.09
CA GLU A 194 -14.07 -10.03 0.73
C GLU A 194 -12.74 -10.77 0.89
N GLY A 195 -11.67 -9.98 0.83
CA GLY A 195 -10.31 -10.40 1.16
C GLY A 195 -9.69 -9.44 2.18
N ALA A 196 -8.47 -9.72 2.60
CA ALA A 196 -7.75 -8.83 3.50
C ALA A 196 -6.31 -8.60 3.06
N LEU A 197 -5.73 -7.48 3.49
CA LEU A 197 -4.36 -7.09 3.18
C LEU A 197 -3.56 -6.81 4.45
N ILE A 198 -2.39 -7.41 4.55
CA ILE A 198 -1.36 -7.01 5.50
C ILE A 198 -0.01 -6.88 4.81
N TYR A 199 0.72 -5.81 5.09
CA TYR A 199 2.13 -5.68 4.73
C TYR A 199 2.97 -6.34 5.83
N PRO A 200 3.57 -7.53 5.61
CA PRO A 200 4.22 -8.29 6.69
C PRO A 200 5.38 -7.54 7.35
N GLU A 201 6.15 -6.77 6.58
CA GLU A 201 7.24 -5.91 7.07
C GLU A 201 6.77 -4.84 8.06
N GLY A 202 5.50 -4.44 7.95
CA GLY A 202 4.87 -3.41 8.76
C GLY A 202 5.41 -1.98 8.55
N THR A 203 6.35 -1.78 7.64
CA THR A 203 6.78 -0.45 7.22
C THR A 203 7.44 -0.56 5.85
N ARG A 204 7.53 0.57 5.14
CA ARG A 204 8.29 0.65 3.89
C ARG A 204 9.75 0.26 4.15
N SER A 205 10.27 -0.71 3.43
CA SER A 205 11.67 -1.12 3.37
C SER A 205 12.52 0.00 2.79
N SER A 206 13.66 0.23 3.41
CA SER A 206 14.72 1.10 2.90
C SER A 206 16.06 0.65 3.47
N ALA A 207 17.16 1.00 2.79
CA ALA A 207 18.51 0.73 3.29
C ALA A 207 18.70 1.31 4.70
N ASP A 208 18.36 2.58 4.90
CA ASP A 208 18.46 3.26 6.20
C ASP A 208 17.74 2.54 7.34
N LYS A 209 16.54 1.98 7.07
CA LYS A 209 15.78 1.25 8.07
C LYS A 209 16.40 -0.11 8.39
N ARG A 210 16.95 -0.79 7.39
CA ARG A 210 17.70 -2.01 7.63
C ARG A 210 18.96 -1.74 8.42
N ASP A 211 19.70 -0.68 8.10
CA ASP A 211 20.92 -0.30 8.83
C ASP A 211 20.59 0.15 10.26
N ALA A 212 19.45 0.83 10.44
CA ALA A 212 18.94 1.13 11.78
C ALA A 212 18.55 -0.15 12.54
N LEU A 213 17.94 -1.14 11.90
CA LEU A 213 17.65 -2.44 12.52
C LEU A 213 18.92 -3.22 12.85
N ARG A 214 19.89 -3.28 11.93
CA ARG A 214 21.20 -3.92 12.16
C ARG A 214 21.89 -3.33 13.38
N ARG A 215 21.92 -2.00 13.50
CA ARG A 215 22.48 -1.29 14.66
C ARG A 215 21.69 -1.56 15.94
N ARG A 216 20.36 -1.52 15.86
CA ARG A 216 19.48 -1.72 17.03
C ARG A 216 19.56 -3.15 17.59
N TYR A 217 19.78 -4.13 16.73
CA TYR A 217 19.78 -5.55 17.08
C TYR A 217 21.16 -6.18 16.83
N ALA A 218 22.24 -5.43 17.05
CA ALA A 218 23.61 -5.88 16.80
C ALA A 218 23.94 -7.19 17.56
N ASP A 219 23.43 -7.32 18.79
CA ASP A 219 23.69 -8.46 19.66
C ASP A 219 22.63 -9.58 19.58
N VAL A 220 21.77 -9.55 18.54
CA VAL A 220 20.73 -10.57 18.32
C VAL A 220 21.06 -11.36 17.05
N PRO A 221 21.78 -12.50 17.16
CA PRO A 221 22.26 -13.27 16.00
C PRO A 221 21.15 -13.68 15.05
N GLU A 222 19.97 -14.04 15.56
CA GLU A 222 18.84 -14.45 14.74
C GLU A 222 18.31 -13.31 13.87
N MET A 223 18.33 -12.08 14.39
CA MET A 223 17.89 -10.90 13.62
C MET A 223 18.93 -10.53 12.56
N GLN A 224 20.24 -10.62 12.87
CA GLN A 224 21.29 -10.41 11.88
C GLN A 224 21.19 -11.44 10.75
N ALA A 225 21.02 -12.72 11.09
CA ALA A 225 20.82 -13.79 10.10
C ALA A 225 19.60 -13.54 9.20
N GLN A 226 18.49 -13.03 9.75
CA GLN A 226 17.32 -12.65 8.94
C GLN A 226 17.61 -11.45 8.01
N LEU A 227 18.32 -10.44 8.49
CA LEU A 227 18.69 -9.27 7.70
C LEU A 227 19.65 -9.64 6.56
N ASP A 228 20.54 -10.61 6.79
CA ASP A 228 21.46 -11.13 5.78
C ASP A 228 20.76 -12.05 4.77
N ARG A 229 19.79 -12.85 5.23
CA ARG A 229 18.97 -13.73 4.38
C ARG A 229 18.14 -12.95 3.35
N TRP A 230 17.71 -11.72 3.68
CA TRP A 230 16.82 -10.92 2.83
C TRP A 230 17.35 -9.51 2.56
N PRO A 231 18.40 -9.36 1.76
CA PRO A 231 19.14 -8.11 1.58
C PRO A 231 18.36 -7.00 0.84
N MET A 232 17.13 -7.26 0.38
CA MET A 232 16.24 -6.28 -0.30
C MET A 232 14.90 -6.08 0.42
N LEU A 233 14.70 -6.71 1.57
CA LEU A 233 13.46 -6.67 2.34
C LEU A 233 13.77 -6.33 3.81
N LEU A 234 12.73 -5.96 4.57
CA LEU A 234 12.77 -6.07 6.02
C LEU A 234 12.29 -7.48 6.43
N PRO A 235 12.80 -8.05 7.53
CA PRO A 235 12.23 -9.25 8.10
C PRO A 235 10.74 -9.05 8.43
N PRO A 236 9.86 -10.05 8.16
CA PRO A 236 8.44 -9.90 8.40
C PRO A 236 8.15 -9.82 9.90
N ARG A 237 7.25 -8.90 10.29
CA ARG A 237 6.71 -8.84 11.64
C ARG A 237 5.72 -9.99 11.85
N LEU A 238 6.12 -10.94 12.68
CA LEU A 238 5.37 -12.16 12.92
C LEU A 238 4.01 -11.92 13.59
N GLY A 239 3.91 -10.99 14.54
CA GLY A 239 2.71 -10.82 15.37
C GLY A 239 1.39 -10.75 14.59
N GLY A 240 1.19 -9.68 13.83
CA GLY A 240 -0.04 -9.49 13.05
C GLY A 240 -0.21 -10.53 11.95
N THR A 241 0.87 -10.87 11.24
CA THR A 241 0.80 -11.83 10.13
C THR A 241 0.39 -13.22 10.59
N LEU A 242 0.97 -13.73 11.69
CA LEU A 242 0.59 -15.03 12.26
C LEU A 242 -0.81 -15.01 12.89
N ALA A 243 -1.25 -13.87 13.45
CA ALA A 243 -2.61 -13.73 13.94
C ALA A 243 -3.64 -13.79 12.78
N MET A 244 -3.34 -13.15 11.65
CA MET A 244 -4.13 -13.24 10.42
C MET A 244 -4.18 -14.69 9.91
N LEU A 245 -3.04 -15.36 9.78
CA LEU A 245 -2.99 -16.76 9.32
C LEU A 245 -3.71 -17.70 10.29
N GLY A 246 -3.67 -17.40 11.60
CA GLY A 246 -4.35 -18.19 12.62
C GLY A 246 -5.86 -18.08 12.62
N ALA A 247 -6.39 -16.92 12.23
CA ALA A 247 -7.82 -16.67 12.11
C ALA A 247 -8.35 -16.79 10.67
N ASN A 248 -7.52 -17.27 9.74
CA ASN A 248 -7.88 -17.37 8.32
C ASN A 248 -9.06 -18.34 8.12
N PRO A 249 -10.23 -17.88 7.60
CA PRO A 249 -11.45 -18.69 7.51
C PRO A 249 -11.47 -19.63 6.29
N GLY A 250 -10.31 -20.03 5.77
CA GLY A 250 -10.20 -20.87 4.58
C GLY A 250 -9.85 -20.12 3.28
N ARG A 251 -9.27 -18.93 3.37
CA ARG A 251 -8.85 -18.14 2.21
C ARG A 251 -7.44 -18.51 1.76
N ASP A 252 -7.25 -18.58 0.46
CA ASP A 252 -5.92 -18.67 -0.13
C ASP A 252 -5.08 -17.45 0.24
N LEU A 253 -3.77 -17.60 0.13
CA LEU A 253 -2.82 -16.51 0.27
C LEU A 253 -2.35 -16.08 -1.11
N VAL A 254 -2.32 -14.79 -1.37
CA VAL A 254 -1.66 -14.22 -2.56
C VAL A 254 -0.54 -13.32 -2.08
N PHE A 255 0.66 -13.52 -2.62
CA PHE A 255 1.80 -12.68 -2.33
C PHE A 255 2.07 -11.78 -3.54
N CYS A 256 2.70 -10.64 -3.27
CA CYS A 256 3.01 -9.64 -4.29
C CYS A 256 4.43 -9.09 -4.09
N ALA A 257 5.33 -9.51 -4.97
CA ALA A 257 6.62 -8.88 -5.15
C ALA A 257 6.49 -7.77 -6.19
N HIS A 258 7.22 -6.68 -6.02
CA HIS A 258 7.33 -5.64 -7.04
C HIS A 258 8.73 -5.03 -7.00
N ALA A 259 9.14 -4.36 -8.08
CA ALA A 259 10.36 -3.55 -8.15
C ALA A 259 10.13 -2.36 -9.10
N GLY A 260 10.94 -1.31 -9.01
CA GLY A 260 10.82 -0.07 -9.78
C GLY A 260 10.36 1.14 -8.98
N PHE A 261 10.22 1.00 -7.66
CA PHE A 261 9.81 2.06 -6.73
C PHE A 261 10.84 2.29 -5.60
N GLU A 262 12.02 1.70 -5.65
CA GLU A 262 13.01 1.71 -4.57
C GLU A 262 13.60 3.13 -4.32
N GLY A 263 13.76 3.94 -5.37
CA GLY A 263 14.20 5.33 -5.28
C GLY A 263 13.12 6.33 -4.85
N SER A 264 11.95 5.81 -4.47
CA SER A 264 10.66 6.52 -4.44
C SER A 264 10.07 6.59 -3.02
N SER A 265 10.89 6.26 -2.01
CA SER A 265 10.47 6.04 -0.63
C SER A 265 9.89 7.27 0.08
N HIS A 266 10.13 8.49 -0.44
CA HIS A 266 9.64 9.76 0.12
C HIS A 266 9.09 10.71 -0.95
N PHE A 267 8.06 11.50 -0.62
CA PHE A 267 7.48 12.52 -1.52
C PHE A 267 8.52 13.51 -2.07
N GLY A 268 9.58 13.82 -1.32
CA GLY A 268 10.66 14.71 -1.79
C GLY A 268 11.42 14.20 -3.02
N THR A 269 11.44 12.88 -3.25
CA THR A 269 12.06 12.26 -4.44
C THR A 269 11.21 12.44 -5.70
N LEU A 270 9.96 12.89 -5.58
CA LEU A 270 9.16 13.24 -6.76
C LEU A 270 9.74 14.48 -7.44
N TRP A 271 10.25 15.43 -6.65
CA TRP A 271 10.67 16.75 -7.13
C TRP A 271 11.88 16.68 -8.07
N ASN A 272 12.83 15.78 -7.80
CA ASN A 272 14.00 15.56 -8.66
C ASN A 272 13.69 14.69 -9.88
N GLY A 273 12.45 14.17 -9.99
CA GLY A 273 12.03 13.33 -11.11
C GLY A 273 12.39 11.86 -10.97
N ALA A 274 12.74 11.35 -9.78
CA ALA A 274 13.10 9.94 -9.58
C ALA A 274 11.98 8.96 -10.00
N TRP A 275 10.73 9.41 -10.05
CA TRP A 275 9.59 8.59 -10.49
C TRP A 275 9.34 8.66 -11.99
N MET A 276 9.99 9.57 -12.71
CA MET A 276 9.76 9.76 -14.13
C MET A 276 10.22 8.52 -14.90
N HIS A 277 9.36 8.02 -15.79
CA HIS A 277 9.66 6.91 -16.68
C HIS A 277 10.03 5.60 -15.96
N GLN A 278 9.59 5.40 -14.71
CA GLN A 278 9.86 4.16 -14.00
C GLN A 278 9.11 2.98 -14.62
N HIS A 279 9.81 1.86 -14.72
CA HIS A 279 9.26 0.57 -15.14
C HIS A 279 9.02 -0.28 -13.89
N VAL A 280 7.77 -0.33 -13.46
CA VAL A 280 7.35 -1.09 -12.28
C VAL A 280 7.01 -2.50 -12.72
N ARG A 281 7.75 -3.48 -12.20
CA ARG A 281 7.52 -4.90 -12.48
C ARG A 281 6.90 -5.53 -11.24
N ILE A 282 5.82 -6.27 -11.42
CA ILE A 282 5.03 -6.86 -10.33
C ILE A 282 4.88 -8.35 -10.61
N ARG A 283 5.07 -9.18 -9.59
CA ARG A 283 4.89 -10.63 -9.63
C ARG A 283 3.92 -11.05 -8.53
N PHE A 284 2.86 -11.75 -8.92
CA PHE A 284 1.97 -12.41 -7.99
C PHE A 284 2.21 -13.92 -7.95
N TRP A 285 1.96 -14.52 -6.80
CA TRP A 285 1.81 -15.97 -6.68
C TRP A 285 0.79 -16.32 -5.60
N ARG A 286 0.06 -17.41 -5.82
CA ARG A 286 -1.00 -17.90 -4.92
C ARG A 286 -0.52 -19.15 -4.20
N VAL A 287 -0.89 -19.27 -2.93
CA VAL A 287 -0.74 -20.47 -2.12
C VAL A 287 -2.14 -20.90 -1.66
N PRO A 288 -2.62 -22.09 -2.04
CA PRO A 288 -3.91 -22.60 -1.60
C PRO A 288 -3.99 -22.66 -0.07
N PHE A 289 -5.15 -22.40 0.51
CA PHE A 289 -5.35 -22.48 1.95
C PHE A 289 -4.91 -23.84 2.54
N ALA A 290 -5.20 -24.93 1.82
CA ALA A 290 -4.83 -26.28 2.23
C ALA A 290 -3.31 -26.51 2.38
N ALA A 291 -2.48 -25.67 1.74
CA ALA A 291 -1.03 -25.73 1.87
C ALA A 291 -0.49 -24.86 3.03
N VAL A 292 -1.35 -24.08 3.70
CA VAL A 292 -0.95 -23.28 4.87
C VAL A 292 -0.94 -24.19 6.10
N PRO A 293 0.20 -24.36 6.77
CA PRO A 293 0.28 -25.31 7.89
C PRO A 293 -0.53 -24.85 9.11
N ALA A 294 -0.92 -25.83 9.92
CA ALA A 294 -1.48 -25.59 11.25
C ALA A 294 -0.36 -25.39 12.28
N GLY A 295 -0.63 -24.61 13.33
CA GLY A 295 0.32 -24.33 14.42
C GLY A 295 1.18 -23.08 14.18
N ALA A 296 1.53 -22.40 15.26
CA ALA A 296 2.22 -21.10 15.18
C ALA A 296 3.66 -21.22 14.62
N GLU A 297 4.42 -22.22 15.08
CA GLU A 297 5.81 -22.45 14.65
C GLU A 297 5.88 -22.85 13.17
N ALA A 298 5.04 -23.80 12.74
CA ALA A 298 4.99 -24.21 11.34
C ALA A 298 4.57 -23.06 10.41
N ARG A 299 3.63 -22.20 10.84
CA ARG A 299 3.25 -20.98 10.10
C ARG A 299 4.37 -19.94 10.03
N GLN A 300 5.17 -19.81 11.09
CA GLN A 300 6.34 -18.95 11.07
C GLN A 300 7.37 -19.44 10.05
N GLN A 301 7.67 -20.73 10.06
CA GLN A 301 8.60 -21.34 9.10
C GLN A 301 8.08 -21.19 7.67
N PHE A 302 6.81 -21.51 7.43
CA PHE A 302 6.15 -21.30 6.14
C PHE A 302 6.24 -19.83 5.68
N LEU A 303 6.01 -18.87 6.58
CA LEU A 303 6.12 -17.44 6.25
C LEU A 303 7.55 -17.09 5.83
N PHE A 304 8.57 -17.63 6.51
CA PHE A 304 9.97 -17.41 6.13
C PHE A 304 10.33 -18.03 4.78
N GLU A 305 9.79 -19.20 4.44
CA GLU A 305 9.95 -19.81 3.11
C GLU A 305 9.28 -18.98 2.00
N GLN A 306 8.09 -18.45 2.26
CA GLN A 306 7.44 -17.50 1.34
C GLN A 306 8.23 -16.20 1.24
N TRP A 307 8.91 -15.77 2.31
CA TRP A 307 9.76 -14.59 2.30
C TRP A 307 11.08 -14.81 1.55
N ASP A 308 11.63 -16.03 1.55
CA ASP A 308 12.73 -16.40 0.65
C ASP A 308 12.31 -16.31 -0.81
N ARG A 309 11.11 -16.81 -1.13
CA ARG A 309 10.56 -16.65 -2.47
C ARG A 309 10.39 -15.17 -2.80
N MET A 310 9.82 -14.37 -1.90
CA MET A 310 9.72 -12.91 -2.07
C MET A 310 11.09 -12.28 -2.39
N ALA A 311 12.14 -12.64 -1.66
CA ALA A 311 13.48 -12.13 -1.91
C ALA A 311 14.04 -12.53 -3.29
N ARG A 312 13.82 -13.78 -3.72
CA ARG A 312 14.20 -14.24 -5.07
C ARG A 312 13.44 -13.49 -6.16
N GLU A 313 12.12 -13.34 -6.01
CA GLU A 313 11.28 -12.64 -6.99
C GLU A 313 11.66 -11.15 -7.07
N VAL A 314 11.90 -10.47 -5.94
CA VAL A 314 12.37 -9.08 -5.94
C VAL A 314 13.74 -8.94 -6.61
N THR A 315 14.65 -9.90 -6.43
CA THR A 315 15.93 -9.95 -7.13
C THR A 315 15.74 -10.08 -8.64
N ALA A 316 14.90 -11.01 -9.08
CA ALA A 316 14.61 -11.22 -10.50
C ALA A 316 13.92 -10.00 -11.15
N LEU A 317 13.02 -9.33 -10.42
CA LEU A 317 12.33 -8.13 -10.90
C LEU A 317 13.26 -6.91 -10.96
N SER A 318 14.20 -6.79 -10.03
CA SER A 318 15.19 -5.70 -9.98
C SER A 318 16.31 -5.85 -11.02
N ALA A 319 16.53 -7.05 -11.55
CA ALA A 319 17.50 -7.28 -12.62
C ALA A 319 17.08 -6.51 -13.88
N PRO A 320 18.04 -5.94 -14.64
CA PRO A 320 17.74 -5.35 -15.94
C PRO A 320 17.04 -6.40 -16.80
N ALA A 321 15.99 -6.02 -17.53
CA ALA A 321 15.44 -6.90 -18.55
C ALA A 321 16.60 -7.30 -19.48
N ALA A 322 16.78 -8.61 -19.70
CA ALA A 322 17.69 -9.05 -20.74
C ALA A 322 17.28 -8.31 -22.01
N GLN A 323 18.23 -7.60 -22.63
CA GLN A 323 17.97 -6.97 -23.91
C GLN A 323 17.55 -8.11 -24.83
N ASP A 324 16.28 -8.10 -25.26
CA ASP A 324 15.85 -8.93 -26.37
C ASP A 324 16.77 -8.55 -27.54
N SER A 325 17.74 -9.42 -27.80
CA SER A 325 18.61 -9.35 -28.95
C SER A 325 17.72 -9.62 -30.16
N VAL A 326 17.09 -8.57 -30.66
CA VAL A 326 16.47 -8.58 -31.98
C VAL A 326 17.62 -8.53 -32.99
N SER A 327 18.01 -9.73 -33.42
CA SER A 327 18.62 -9.98 -34.72
C SER A 327 17.67 -9.59 -35.85
#